data_AF-A0A023GF08-F1
#
_entry.id   AF-A0A023GF08-F1
#
_cell.length_a   1.000
_cell.length_b   1.000
_cell.length_c   1.000
_cell.angle_alpha   90.00
_cell.angle_beta   90.00
_cell.angle_gamma   90.00
#
_symmetry.space_group_name_H-M   'P 1'
#
loop_
_entity.id
_entity.type
_entity.pdbx_description
1 polymer ?
#
loop_
_entity_poly.entity_id
_entity_poly.type
_entity_poly.pdbx_seq_one_letter_code
_entity_poly.pdbx_strand_id
1 'polypeptide(L)'
;FCVDYRALNKITRKDVYPMPRIDDALDSFQGGEYFSTLDLRSGYWQIPMHEDDKEKTAFATPDGLYEFNVMPLGLCNAPATFERMIDTVLRGLKWRTCLCYLDDCYLFVNFYRPSHAPE
;
A
#
# COMPACT_ATOMS: atom_id res chain seq x y z
N PHE A 1 -5.75 17.83 -6.33
CA PHE A 1 -4.45 18.52 -6.43
C PHE A 1 -3.41 17.51 -6.87
N CYS A 2 -2.59 17.81 -7.89
CA CYS A 2 -1.61 16.88 -8.43
C CYS A 2 -0.33 17.67 -8.78
N VAL A 3 0.82 17.19 -8.32
CA VAL A 3 2.13 17.78 -8.59
C VAL A 3 2.86 16.92 -9.61
N ASP A 4 3.45 17.54 -10.63
CA ASP A 4 4.19 16.83 -11.66
C ASP A 4 5.60 16.48 -11.19
N TYR A 5 5.75 15.29 -10.61
CA TYR A 5 7.03 14.76 -10.16
C TYR A 5 7.82 14.01 -11.24
N ARG A 6 7.48 14.10 -12.54
CA ARG A 6 8.18 13.34 -13.60
C ARG A 6 9.68 13.61 -13.63
N ALA A 7 10.10 14.86 -13.45
CA ALA A 7 11.51 15.24 -13.41
C ALA A 7 12.24 14.67 -12.19
N LEU A 8 11.62 14.80 -11.00
CA LEU A 8 12.13 14.23 -9.77
C LEU A 8 12.26 12.70 -9.87
N ASN A 9 11.21 12.03 -10.34
CA ASN A 9 11.19 10.58 -10.50
C ASN A 9 12.25 10.04 -11.48
N LYS A 10 12.72 10.86 -12.43
CA LYS A 10 13.78 10.47 -13.36
C LYS A 10 15.15 10.39 -12.68
N ILE A 11 15.39 11.21 -11.67
CA ILE A 11 16.66 11.27 -10.93
C ILE A 11 16.64 10.46 -9.64
N THR A 12 15.45 10.16 -9.11
CA THR A 12 15.29 9.31 -7.93
C THR A 12 15.67 7.86 -8.24
N ARG A 13 16.49 7.26 -7.36
CA ARG A 13 16.79 5.82 -7.42
C ARG A 13 15.51 5.03 -7.17
N LYS A 14 15.11 4.21 -8.15
CA LYS A 14 13.91 3.37 -8.06
C LYS A 14 14.09 2.29 -6.99
N ASP A 15 13.12 2.18 -6.09
CA ASP A 15 13.03 1.11 -5.11
C ASP A 15 12.19 -0.03 -5.70
N VAL A 16 12.84 -1.18 -5.94
CA VAL A 16 12.18 -2.37 -6.51
C VAL A 16 11.80 -3.30 -5.36
N TYR A 17 10.83 -2.86 -4.56
CA TYR A 17 10.24 -3.70 -3.52
C TYR A 17 9.26 -4.69 -4.16
N PRO A 18 9.24 -5.96 -3.72
CA PRO A 18 8.33 -6.95 -4.29
C PRO A 18 6.88 -6.57 -3.97
N MET A 19 6.11 -6.25 -5.02
CA MET A 19 4.67 -6.08 -4.92
C MET A 19 3.99 -7.45 -5.01
N PRO A 20 2.98 -7.73 -4.18
CA PRO A 20 2.19 -8.97 -4.31
C PRO A 20 1.53 -9.02 -5.69
N ARG A 21 1.60 -10.18 -6.34
CA ARG A 21 0.88 -10.40 -7.59
C ARG A 21 -0.59 -10.61 -7.28
N ILE A 22 -1.47 -10.06 -8.12
CA ILE A 22 -2.91 -10.21 -7.95
C ILE A 22 -3.34 -11.69 -8.04
N ASP A 23 -2.63 -12.51 -8.82
CA ASP A 23 -2.91 -13.94 -8.93
C ASP A 23 -2.62 -14.68 -7.62
N ASP A 24 -1.43 -14.45 -7.03
CA ASP A 24 -1.04 -15.05 -5.74
C ASP A 24 -2.00 -14.63 -4.61
N ALA A 25 -2.44 -13.38 -4.69
CA ALA A 25 -3.46 -12.80 -3.83
C ALA A 25 -4.80 -13.54 -3.93
N LEU A 26 -5.29 -13.76 -5.15
CA LEU A 26 -6.55 -14.46 -5.41
C LEU A 26 -6.50 -15.92 -4.98
N ASP A 27 -5.37 -16.59 -5.19
CA ASP A 27 -5.16 -17.97 -4.75
C ASP A 27 -5.24 -18.10 -3.23
N SER A 28 -4.79 -17.09 -2.48
CA SER A 28 -4.89 -17.09 -1.02
C SER A 28 -6.33 -17.05 -0.49
N PHE A 29 -7.29 -16.59 -1.30
CA PHE A 29 -8.72 -16.56 -0.95
C PHE A 29 -9.42 -17.91 -1.13
N GLN A 30 -8.79 -18.89 -1.79
CA GLN A 30 -9.42 -20.18 -2.02
C GLN A 30 -9.76 -20.87 -0.69
N GLY A 31 -11.03 -21.24 -0.52
CA GLY A 31 -11.55 -21.88 0.70
C GLY A 31 -12.08 -20.90 1.76
N GLY A 32 -11.98 -19.58 1.54
CA GLY A 32 -12.63 -18.59 2.37
C GLY A 32 -14.14 -18.56 2.16
N GLU A 33 -14.90 -18.52 3.25
CA GLU A 33 -16.37 -18.45 3.19
C GLU A 33 -16.88 -17.02 3.39
N TYR A 34 -16.11 -16.19 4.08
CA TYR A 34 -16.45 -14.80 4.39
C TYR A 34 -15.30 -13.89 4.04
N PHE A 35 -15.66 -12.78 3.38
CA PHE A 35 -14.72 -11.78 2.91
C PHE A 35 -15.14 -10.40 3.42
N SER A 36 -14.15 -9.57 3.71
CA SER A 36 -14.34 -8.16 3.98
C SER A 36 -13.25 -7.37 3.29
N THR A 37 -13.61 -6.21 2.75
CA THR A 37 -12.67 -5.28 2.12
C THR A 37 -12.59 -4.02 2.97
N LEU A 38 -11.36 -3.57 3.22
CA LEU A 38 -11.03 -2.32 3.87
C LEU A 38 -10.26 -1.46 2.88
N ASP A 39 -10.63 -0.19 2.78
CA ASP A 39 -9.90 0.81 2.01
C ASP A 39 -9.16 1.74 2.97
N LEU A 40 -7.86 1.92 2.74
CA LEU A 40 -7.04 2.86 3.48
C LEU A 40 -7.29 4.28 2.95
N ARG A 41 -8.11 5.05 3.67
CA ARG A 41 -8.42 6.44 3.32
C ARG A 41 -7.13 7.25 3.11
N SER A 42 -6.91 7.69 1.87
CA SER A 42 -5.72 8.48 1.49
C SER A 42 -4.41 7.80 1.95
N GLY A 43 -4.24 6.49 1.68
CA GLY A 43 -3.20 5.66 2.28
C GLY A 43 -1.80 6.27 2.23
N TYR A 44 -1.34 6.79 1.09
CA TYR A 44 -0.02 7.42 1.01
C TYR A 44 0.14 8.63 1.95
N TRP A 45 -0.91 9.42 2.14
CA TRP A 45 -0.86 10.61 3.00
C TRP A 45 -0.82 10.27 4.49
N GLN A 46 -0.90 8.99 4.85
CA GLN A 46 -0.67 8.52 6.22
C GLN A 46 0.82 8.26 6.50
N ILE A 47 1.66 8.22 5.46
CA ILE A 47 3.10 7.96 5.59
C ILE A 47 3.85 9.28 5.71
N PRO A 48 4.56 9.55 6.81
CA PRO A 48 5.36 10.78 6.92
C PRO A 48 6.54 10.77 5.95
N MET A 49 6.84 11.93 5.37
CA MET A 49 8.09 12.13 4.64
C MET A 49 9.25 12.22 5.63
N HIS A 50 10.40 11.64 5.27
CA HIS A 50 11.64 11.87 6.01
C HIS A 50 12.01 13.36 5.94
N GLU A 51 12.49 13.94 7.05
CA GLU A 51 12.77 15.39 7.13
C GLU A 51 13.70 15.86 6.00
N ASP A 52 14.80 15.15 5.75
CA ASP A 52 15.78 15.46 4.68
C ASP A 52 15.25 15.26 3.24
N ASP A 53 14.04 14.71 3.09
CA ASP A 53 13.41 14.47 1.79
C ASP A 53 12.20 15.36 1.53
N LYS A 54 11.72 16.13 2.53
CA LYS A 54 10.54 17.00 2.37
C LYS A 54 10.75 18.06 1.29
N GLU A 55 11.91 18.70 1.27
CA GLU A 55 12.23 19.74 0.28
C GLU A 55 12.16 19.24 -1.18
N LYS A 56 12.39 17.94 -1.41
CA LYS A 56 12.30 17.33 -2.75
C LYS A 56 10.87 17.24 -3.24
N THR A 57 9.90 17.31 -2.33
CA THR A 57 8.46 17.33 -2.62
C THR A 57 7.91 18.74 -2.78
N ALA A 58 8.78 19.76 -2.83
CA ALA A 58 8.34 21.13 -2.95
C ALA A 58 7.59 21.38 -4.27
N PHE A 59 6.54 22.19 -4.19
CA PHE A 59 5.72 22.63 -5.31
C PHE A 59 5.38 24.10 -5.17
N ALA A 60 5.29 24.80 -6.31
CA ALA A 60 4.94 26.20 -6.36
C ALA A 60 3.44 26.40 -6.58
N THR A 61 2.87 27.36 -5.86
CA THR A 61 1.54 27.92 -6.11
C THR A 61 1.69 29.42 -6.37
N PRO A 62 0.63 30.13 -6.82
CA PRO A 62 0.67 31.59 -6.91
C PRO A 62 0.99 32.29 -5.58
N ASP A 63 0.73 31.63 -4.44
CA ASP A 63 0.88 32.19 -3.10
C ASP A 63 2.22 31.85 -2.43
N GLY A 64 3.01 30.93 -3.00
CA GLY A 64 4.31 30.58 -2.45
C GLY A 64 4.83 29.20 -2.83
N LEU A 65 5.95 28.84 -2.22
CA LEU A 65 6.55 27.51 -2.30
C LEU A 65 6.15 26.70 -1.06
N TYR A 66 5.62 25.52 -1.27
CA TYR A 66 5.18 24.61 -0.22
C TYR A 66 5.81 23.24 -0.42
N GLU A 67 5.90 22.45 0.63
CA GLU A 67 6.38 21.07 0.60
C GLU A 67 5.42 20.15 1.36
N PHE A 68 5.52 18.85 1.12
CA PHE A 68 4.68 17.87 1.79
C PHE A 68 5.35 17.28 3.03
N ASN A 69 4.61 17.28 4.14
CA ASN A 69 5.01 16.57 5.37
C ASN A 69 4.71 15.06 5.34
N VAL A 70 3.83 14.65 4.43
CA VAL A 70 3.40 13.26 4.23
C VAL A 70 3.55 12.89 2.77
N MET A 71 3.66 11.61 2.45
CA MET A 71 4.02 11.15 1.11
C MET A 71 2.96 11.56 0.07
N PRO A 72 3.30 12.45 -0.89
CA PRO A 72 2.36 12.87 -1.91
C PRO A 72 2.18 11.80 -2.99
N LEU A 73 1.04 11.87 -3.66
CA LEU A 73 0.80 11.11 -4.88
C LEU A 73 1.80 11.53 -5.98
N GLY A 74 2.18 10.58 -6.82
CA GLY A 74 3.03 10.82 -7.98
C GLY A 74 4.53 10.56 -7.77
N LEU A 75 4.98 10.25 -6.56
CA LEU A 75 6.35 9.78 -6.32
C LEU A 75 6.53 8.34 -6.80
N CYS A 76 7.62 8.06 -7.52
CA CYS A 76 7.87 6.73 -8.11
C CYS A 76 8.06 5.60 -7.10
N ASN A 77 8.51 5.91 -5.88
CA ASN A 77 8.75 4.92 -4.82
C ASN A 77 7.59 4.83 -3.81
N ALA A 78 6.51 5.60 -3.98
CA ALA A 78 5.38 5.57 -3.05
C ALA A 78 4.77 4.17 -2.88
N PRO A 79 4.53 3.39 -3.96
CA PRO A 79 4.07 2.00 -3.85
C PRO A 79 4.99 1.11 -3.00
N ALA A 80 6.30 1.19 -3.23
CA ALA A 80 7.30 0.36 -2.55
C ALA A 80 7.38 0.66 -1.05
N THR A 81 7.37 1.94 -0.69
CA THR A 81 7.34 2.37 0.72
C THR A 81 6.06 1.89 1.40
N PHE A 82 4.92 2.02 0.72
CA PHE A 82 3.63 1.60 1.26
C PHE A 82 3.57 0.08 1.48
N GLU A 83 4.00 -0.69 0.50
CA GLU A 83 4.00 -2.16 0.59
C GLU A 83 4.90 -2.66 1.74
N ARG A 84 6.08 -2.04 1.93
CA ARG A 84 6.96 -2.36 3.06
C ARG A 84 6.33 -2.05 4.41
N MET A 85 5.55 -0.97 4.49
CA MET A 85 4.80 -0.60 5.69
C MET A 85 3.71 -1.64 5.98
N ILE A 86 2.91 -2.02 4.98
CA ILE A 86 1.91 -3.09 5.07
C ILE A 86 2.53 -4.41 5.52
N ASP A 87 3.65 -4.84 4.92
CA ASP A 87 4.36 -6.06 5.32
C ASP A 87 4.81 -6.05 6.77
N THR A 88 5.15 -4.87 7.28
CA THR A 88 5.55 -4.69 8.68
C THR A 88 4.35 -4.76 9.61
N VAL A 89 3.26 -4.05 9.29
CA VAL A 89 2.03 -3.98 10.10
C VAL A 89 1.30 -5.32 10.13
N LEU A 90 1.21 -6.02 9.00
CA LEU A 90 0.49 -7.29 8.85
C LEU A 90 1.39 -8.51 8.96
N ARG A 91 2.59 -8.35 9.53
CA ARG A 91 3.53 -9.45 9.71
C ARG A 91 2.85 -10.61 10.45
N GLY A 92 2.84 -11.78 9.82
CA GLY A 92 2.25 -13.01 10.38
C GLY A 92 0.75 -13.18 10.11
N LEU A 93 0.06 -12.15 9.61
CA LEU A 93 -1.34 -12.19 9.16
C LEU A 93 -1.44 -12.23 7.62
N LYS A 94 -0.53 -11.52 6.96
CA LYS A 94 -0.45 -11.47 5.50
C LYS A 94 -0.33 -12.88 4.93
N TRP A 95 -1.10 -13.19 3.89
CA TRP A 95 -1.21 -14.51 3.23
C TRP A 95 -1.94 -15.60 4.04
N ARG A 96 -2.38 -15.31 5.26
CA ARG A 96 -3.13 -16.28 6.09
C ARG A 96 -4.60 -15.92 6.26
N THR A 97 -4.85 -14.66 6.56
CA THR A 97 -6.20 -14.14 6.83
C THR A 97 -6.41 -12.73 6.28
N CYS A 98 -5.35 -12.11 5.77
CA CYS A 98 -5.36 -10.77 5.23
C CYS A 98 -4.42 -10.69 4.03
N LEU A 99 -4.77 -9.88 3.05
CA LEU A 99 -3.94 -9.50 1.94
C LEU A 99 -4.21 -8.03 1.66
N CYS A 100 -3.18 -7.20 1.66
CA CYS A 100 -3.31 -5.84 1.14
C CYS A 100 -2.52 -5.71 -0.15
N TYR A 101 -3.15 -5.05 -1.12
CA TYR A 101 -2.55 -4.63 -2.37
C TYR A 101 -2.71 -3.12 -2.45
N LEU A 102 -1.62 -2.38 -2.19
CA LEU A 102 -1.69 -0.93 -2.01
C LEU A 102 -2.81 -0.57 -1.00
N ASP A 103 -3.67 0.37 -1.34
CA ASP A 103 -4.70 0.89 -0.44
C ASP A 103 -5.85 -0.11 -0.17
N ASP A 104 -5.97 -1.18 -0.96
CA ASP A 104 -7.01 -2.20 -0.84
C ASP A 104 -6.57 -3.36 0.07
N CYS A 105 -7.20 -3.50 1.23
CA CYS A 105 -6.99 -4.59 2.17
C CYS A 105 -8.16 -5.58 2.16
N TYR A 106 -7.88 -6.83 1.83
CA TYR A 106 -8.81 -7.94 1.79
C TYR A 106 -8.61 -8.84 3.00
N LEU A 107 -9.66 -9.03 3.78
CA LEU A 107 -9.72 -9.96 4.89
C LEU A 107 -10.55 -11.17 4.49
N PHE A 108 -10.09 -12.35 4.86
CA PHE A 108 -10.80 -13.59 4.62
C PHE A 108 -10.67 -14.53 5.81
N VAL A 109 -11.74 -15.29 6.07
CA VAL A 109 -11.79 -16.27 7.16
C VAL A 109 -12.01 -17.65 6.57
N ASN A 110 -11.07 -18.54 6.87
CA ASN A 110 -11.18 -19.96 6.55
C ASN A 110 -11.73 -20.68 7.79
N PHE A 111 -12.96 -21.18 7.72
CA PHE A 111 -13.48 -22.07 8.76
C PHE A 111 -12.95 -23.48 8.53
N TYR A 112 -12.49 -24.13 9.60
CA TYR A 112 -12.20 -25.55 9.57
C TYR A 112 -13.52 -26.29 9.36
N ARG A 113 -13.78 -26.79 8.15
CA ARG A 113 -14.78 -27.83 7.95
C ARG A 113 -14.13 -29.17 8.30
N PRO A 114 -14.56 -29.85 9.39
CA PRO A 114 -14.18 -31.23 9.59
C PRO A 114 -14.66 -32.02 8.37
N SER A 115 -13.82 -32.90 7.84
CA SER A 115 -14.08 -33.66 6.61
C SER A 115 -15.33 -34.57 6.66
N HIS A 116 -16.08 -34.59 7.77
CA HIS A 116 -17.22 -35.47 8.04
C HIS A 116 -18.39 -34.75 8.74
N ALA A 117 -18.86 -33.61 8.22
CA ALA A 117 -20.16 -33.07 8.66
C ALA A 117 -21.30 -33.82 7.92
N PRO A 118 -22.24 -34.48 8.62
CA PRO A 118 -23.39 -35.12 7.98
C PRO A 118 -24.35 -34.06 7.43
N GLU A 119 -24.93 -34.36 6.26
CA GLU A 119 -26.00 -33.59 5.61
C GLU A 119 -27.23 -33.38 6.50
#